data_AF-A0A2S5BBX2-F1
#
_entry.id   AF-A0A2S5BBX2-F1
#
_cell.length_a   1.000
_cell.length_b   1.000
_cell.length_c   1.000
_cell.angle_alpha   90.00
_cell.angle_beta   90.00
_cell.angle_gamma   90.00
#
_symmetry.space_group_name_H-M   'P 1'
#
loop_
_entity.id
_entity.type
_entity.pdbx_description
1 polymer ?
#
loop_
_entity_poly.entity_id
_entity_poly.type
_entity_poly.pdbx_seq_one_letter_code
_entity_poly.pdbx_strand_id
1 'polypeptide(L)'
;MQQHQAMAAEGREGHFNEITQRWETPDERPEIAASQAASTMPDSDGHDASKGPSFTQQVNGFAKRFAGKLTGKEHEVAMGDALLDGKNVDQARATAEAVKMDQQAQR
;
A
#
# COMPACT_ATOMS: atom_id res chain seq x y z
N MET A 1 20.64 51.65 -10.14
CA MET A 1 19.87 51.05 -9.03
C MET A 1 18.40 51.32 -9.31
N GLN A 2 17.75 50.44 -10.07
CA GLN A 2 16.33 50.59 -10.42
C GLN A 2 15.46 50.19 -9.22
N GLN A 3 14.48 51.03 -8.94
CA GLN A 3 13.57 50.98 -7.81
C GLN A 3 12.55 49.86 -8.04
N HIS A 4 12.49 48.87 -7.14
CA HIS A 4 11.35 47.95 -7.09
C HIS A 4 10.24 48.61 -6.28
N GLN A 5 9.27 49.14 -7.02
CA GLN A 5 8.05 49.72 -6.52
C GLN A 5 7.18 48.60 -5.95
N ALA A 6 6.99 48.60 -4.63
CA ALA A 6 6.02 47.76 -3.95
C ALA A 6 4.61 48.24 -4.31
N MET A 7 3.97 47.56 -5.28
CA MET A 7 2.53 47.66 -5.47
C MET A 7 1.86 46.69 -4.50
N ALA A 8 1.55 47.20 -3.31
CA ALA A 8 0.58 46.61 -2.42
C ALA A 8 -0.80 46.76 -3.07
N ALA A 9 -1.27 45.69 -3.74
CA ALA A 9 -2.67 45.54 -4.07
C ALA A 9 -3.38 44.84 -2.91
N GLU A 10 -4.26 45.61 -2.28
CA GLU A 10 -5.29 45.29 -1.30
C GLU A 10 -5.65 43.78 -1.14
N GLY A 11 -5.41 43.26 0.08
CA GLY A 11 -6.31 42.29 0.73
C GLY A 11 -6.30 40.82 0.29
N ARG A 12 -5.32 40.34 -0.47
CA ARG A 12 -5.23 38.91 -0.85
C ARG A 12 -4.07 38.20 -0.14
N GLU A 13 -4.39 37.30 0.79
CA GLU A 13 -3.44 36.47 1.52
C GLU A 13 -2.78 35.46 0.56
N GLY A 14 -1.62 35.80 -0.03
CA GLY A 14 -0.81 34.86 -0.82
C GLY A 14 0.26 34.15 0.00
N HIS A 15 0.94 33.17 -0.58
CA HIS A 15 2.13 32.55 0.01
C HIS A 15 3.26 32.47 -1.01
N PHE A 16 4.50 32.53 -0.54
CA PHE A 16 5.66 32.33 -1.39
C PHE A 16 5.92 30.84 -1.60
N ASN A 17 6.01 30.41 -2.86
CA ASN A 17 6.31 29.03 -3.21
C ASN A 17 7.80 28.89 -3.53
N GLU A 18 8.54 28.19 -2.67
CA GLU A 18 9.99 28.00 -2.81
C GLU A 18 10.39 27.15 -4.03
N ILE A 19 9.47 26.31 -4.53
CA ILE A 19 9.71 25.43 -5.68
C ILE A 19 9.64 26.24 -6.98
N THR A 20 8.63 27.10 -7.11
CA THR A 20 8.40 27.92 -8.30
C THR A 20 9.03 29.32 -8.21
N GLN A 21 9.59 29.68 -7.04
CA GLN A 21 10.28 30.95 -6.76
C GLN A 21 9.40 32.18 -7.04
N ARG A 22 8.11 32.10 -6.75
CA ARG A 22 7.14 33.18 -6.94
C ARG A 22 6.10 33.24 -5.81
N TRP A 23 5.49 34.41 -5.67
CA TRP A 23 4.31 34.59 -4.82
C TRP A 23 3.08 34.02 -5.54
N GLU A 24 2.40 33.07 -4.91
CA GLU A 24 1.18 32.43 -5.42
C GLU A 24 -0.02 32.92 -4.61
N THR A 25 -1.07 33.31 -5.32
CA THR A 25 -2.35 33.69 -4.70
C THR A 25 -3.20 32.43 -4.43
N PRO A 26 -4.12 32.44 -3.44
CA PRO A 26 -4.93 31.26 -3.10
C PRO A 26 -5.70 30.67 -4.27
N ASP A 27 -6.12 31.53 -5.20
CA ASP A 27 -6.89 31.17 -6.39
C ASP A 27 -6.04 30.49 -7.49
N GLU A 28 -4.70 30.52 -7.36
CA GLU A 28 -3.78 29.87 -8.30
C GLU A 28 -3.43 28.43 -7.90
N ARG A 29 -3.90 27.96 -6.74
CA ARG A 29 -3.71 26.57 -6.35
C ARG A 29 -4.51 25.71 -7.33
N PRO A 30 -3.86 24.84 -8.14
CA PRO A 30 -4.61 23.95 -9.00
C PRO A 30 -5.54 23.11 -8.13
N GLU A 31 -6.84 23.19 -8.39
CA GLU A 31 -7.81 22.27 -7.81
C GLU A 31 -7.43 20.86 -8.27
N ILE A 32 -6.79 20.11 -7.38
CA ILE A 32 -6.60 18.68 -7.59
C ILE A 32 -8.01 18.11 -7.52
N ALA A 33 -8.59 17.76 -8.67
CA ALA A 33 -9.90 17.14 -8.74
C ALA A 33 -9.94 16.00 -7.72
N ALA A 34 -10.99 15.93 -6.89
CA ALA A 34 -11.08 14.92 -5.83
C ALA A 34 -10.91 13.48 -6.35
N SER A 35 -11.15 13.25 -7.65
CA SER A 35 -10.88 12.00 -8.36
C SER A 35 -9.39 11.63 -8.49
N GLN A 36 -8.46 12.58 -8.38
CA GLN A 36 -7.01 12.34 -8.39
C GLN A 36 -6.41 12.11 -7.00
N ALA A 37 -7.18 12.35 -5.93
CA ALA A 37 -6.83 11.98 -4.56
C ALA A 37 -7.23 10.53 -4.23
N ALA A 38 -7.52 9.70 -5.24
CA ALA A 38 -7.76 8.28 -5.06
C ALA A 38 -6.48 7.63 -4.53
N SER A 39 -6.48 7.31 -3.24
CA SER A 39 -5.45 6.53 -2.60
C SER A 39 -5.25 5.22 -3.34
N THR A 40 -4.01 4.86 -3.66
CA THR A 40 -3.66 3.51 -4.15
C THR A 40 -3.59 2.49 -3.01
N MET A 41 -3.78 2.93 -1.77
CA MET A 41 -3.80 2.04 -0.62
C MET A 41 -5.14 1.29 -0.63
N PRO A 42 -5.13 -0.05 -0.62
CA PRO A 42 -6.36 -0.81 -0.46
C PRO A 42 -7.00 -0.44 0.89
N ASP A 43 -8.31 -0.21 0.88
CA ASP A 43 -9.05 0.15 2.09
C ASP A 43 -8.82 -0.90 3.18
N SER A 44 -8.26 -0.45 4.30
CA SER A 44 -7.83 -1.35 5.38
C SER A 44 -9.00 -1.95 6.15
N ASP A 45 -10.20 -1.40 6.03
CA ASP A 45 -11.32 -1.64 6.94
C ASP A 45 -12.63 -1.93 6.20
N GLY A 46 -12.65 -3.01 5.43
CA GLY A 46 -13.88 -3.54 4.83
C GLY A 46 -13.81 -5.04 4.75
N HIS A 47 -14.26 -5.73 5.80
CA HIS A 47 -14.46 -7.19 5.78
C HIS A 47 -15.64 -7.52 4.85
N ASP A 48 -15.41 -7.39 3.55
CA ASP A 48 -16.27 -7.91 2.52
C ASP A 48 -15.72 -9.29 2.18
N ALA A 49 -16.24 -10.33 2.83
CA ALA A 49 -15.84 -11.73 2.63
C ALA A 49 -16.01 -12.22 1.16
N SER A 50 -16.48 -11.35 0.27
CA SER A 50 -16.64 -11.54 -1.17
C SER A 50 -15.45 -11.04 -2.01
N LYS A 51 -14.45 -10.36 -1.44
CA LYS A 51 -13.37 -9.68 -2.18
C LYS A 51 -11.96 -10.11 -1.75
N GLY A 52 -11.58 -11.35 -2.07
CA GLY A 52 -10.18 -11.79 -2.05
C GLY A 52 -9.47 -11.70 -0.68
N PRO A 53 -8.13 -11.88 -0.65
CA PRO A 53 -7.36 -11.80 0.59
C PRO A 53 -7.30 -10.37 1.13
N SER A 54 -7.46 -10.21 2.45
CA SER A 54 -7.21 -8.94 3.14
C SER A 54 -5.76 -8.47 2.92
N PHE A 55 -5.50 -7.17 3.07
CA PHE A 55 -4.16 -6.62 2.97
C PHE A 55 -3.16 -7.35 3.89
N THR A 56 -3.55 -7.64 5.13
CA THR A 56 -2.73 -8.40 6.08
C THR A 56 -2.44 -9.81 5.57
N GLN A 57 -3.42 -10.51 4.99
CA GLN A 57 -3.21 -11.81 4.35
C GLN A 57 -2.25 -11.71 3.17
N GLN A 58 -2.34 -10.64 2.36
CA GLN A 58 -1.44 -10.44 1.23
C GLN A 58 0.00 -10.23 1.69
N VAL A 59 0.24 -9.33 2.65
CA VAL A 59 1.58 -9.06 3.20
C VAL A 59 2.17 -10.33 3.82
N ASN A 60 1.40 -11.01 4.68
CA ASN A 60 1.86 -12.24 5.31
C ASN A 60 2.09 -13.35 4.29
N GLY A 61 1.22 -13.46 3.28
CA GLY A 61 1.32 -14.44 2.20
C GLY A 61 2.61 -14.29 1.40
N PHE A 62 2.92 -13.07 0.95
CA PHE A 62 4.16 -12.78 0.24
C PHE A 62 5.41 -13.01 1.11
N ALA A 63 5.39 -12.59 2.38
CA ALA A 63 6.51 -12.78 3.31
C ALA A 63 6.80 -14.28 3.54
N LYS A 64 5.75 -15.08 3.75
CA LYS A 64 5.84 -16.54 3.93
C LYS A 64 6.37 -17.22 2.66
N ARG A 65 5.82 -16.87 1.51
CA ARG A 65 6.26 -17.38 0.21
C ARG A 65 7.74 -17.08 -0.06
N PHE A 66 8.17 -15.86 0.23
CA PHE A 66 9.56 -15.43 0.09
C PHE A 66 10.49 -16.20 1.03
N ALA A 67 10.18 -16.22 2.33
CA ALA A 67 11.01 -16.91 3.33
C ALA A 67 11.08 -18.42 3.08
N GLY A 68 9.97 -19.04 2.67
CA GLY A 68 9.93 -20.45 2.30
C GLY A 68 10.83 -20.79 1.13
N LYS A 69 10.77 -20.00 0.03
CA LYS A 69 11.67 -20.17 -1.12
C LYS A 69 13.14 -19.96 -0.75
N LEU A 70 13.43 -18.95 0.06
CA LEU A 70 14.80 -18.66 0.50
C LEU A 70 15.40 -19.78 1.35
N THR A 71 14.59 -20.42 2.20
CA THR A 71 15.05 -21.44 3.15
C THR A 71 14.81 -22.88 2.70
N GLY A 72 14.23 -23.08 1.50
CA GLY A 72 13.87 -24.41 1.00
C GLY A 72 12.73 -25.09 1.78
N LYS A 73 11.89 -24.30 2.46
CA LYS A 73 10.76 -24.80 3.27
C LYS A 73 9.46 -24.70 2.49
N GLU A 74 9.09 -25.73 1.73
CA GLU A 74 7.89 -25.64 0.88
C GLU A 74 6.58 -25.55 1.68
N HIS A 75 6.52 -26.04 2.92
CA HIS A 75 5.34 -25.82 3.78
C HIS A 75 5.10 -24.33 4.10
N GLU A 76 6.15 -23.51 4.21
CA GLU A 76 6.03 -22.06 4.36
C GLU A 76 5.58 -21.40 3.05
N VAL A 77 6.02 -21.93 1.90
CA VAL A 77 5.55 -21.49 0.57
C VAL A 77 4.06 -21.77 0.42
N ALA A 78 3.62 -22.99 0.76
CA ALA A 78 2.23 -23.40 0.71
C ALA A 78 1.34 -22.60 1.67
N MET A 79 1.83 -22.27 2.87
CA MET A 79 1.14 -21.35 3.78
C MET A 79 0.96 -19.97 3.15
N GLY A 80 2.01 -19.46 2.52
CA GLY A 80 1.99 -18.16 1.86
C GLY A 80 1.01 -18.09 0.70
N ASP A 81 1.04 -19.09 -0.18
CA ASP A 81 0.14 -19.19 -1.32
C ASP A 81 -1.33 -19.36 -0.86
N ALA A 82 -1.58 -20.15 0.19
CA ALA A 82 -2.91 -20.28 0.78
C ALA A 82 -3.49 -18.96 1.30
N LEU A 83 -2.67 -18.11 1.94
CA LEU A 83 -3.10 -16.79 2.39
C LEU A 83 -3.40 -15.86 1.20
N LEU A 84 -2.63 -15.96 0.12
CA LEU A 84 -2.85 -15.19 -1.11
C LEU A 84 -4.11 -15.64 -1.86
N ASP A 85 -4.52 -16.89 -1.71
CA ASP A 85 -5.81 -17.40 -2.22
C ASP A 85 -7.02 -16.96 -1.36
N GLY A 86 -6.79 -16.17 -0.31
CA GLY A 86 -7.85 -15.68 0.59
C GLY A 86 -8.28 -16.67 1.66
N LYS A 87 -7.58 -17.81 1.81
CA LYS A 87 -7.85 -18.74 2.91
C LYS A 87 -7.56 -18.06 4.25
N ASN A 88 -8.38 -18.38 5.26
CA ASN A 88 -8.11 -17.90 6.62
C ASN A 88 -6.85 -18.58 7.21
N VAL A 89 -6.38 -18.08 8.34
CA VAL A 89 -5.13 -18.52 8.95
C VAL A 89 -5.14 -20.02 9.28
N ASP A 90 -6.26 -20.54 9.77
CA ASP A 90 -6.39 -21.96 10.14
C ASP A 90 -6.33 -22.87 8.91
N GLN A 91 -7.01 -22.49 7.82
CA GLN A 91 -6.96 -23.21 6.54
C GLN A 91 -5.57 -23.15 5.89
N ALA A 92 -4.90 -22.00 5.96
CA ALA A 92 -3.54 -21.85 5.47
C ALA A 92 -2.56 -22.71 6.28
N ARG A 93 -2.75 -22.79 7.60
CA ARG A 93 -1.97 -23.65 8.48
C ARG A 93 -2.19 -25.13 8.18
N ALA A 94 -3.44 -25.56 7.99
CA ALA A 94 -3.74 -26.94 7.61
C ALA A 94 -3.08 -27.31 6.27
N THR A 95 -3.08 -26.40 5.30
CA THR A 95 -2.39 -26.58 4.02
C THR A 95 -0.88 -26.78 4.22
N ALA A 96 -0.26 -25.97 5.08
CA ALA A 96 1.17 -26.07 5.40
C ALA A 96 1.51 -27.38 6.13
N GLU A 97 0.67 -27.82 7.06
CA GLU A 97 0.85 -29.06 7.82
C GLU A 97 0.77 -30.29 6.91
N ALA A 98 -0.17 -30.32 5.95
CA ALA A 98 -0.25 -31.39 4.95
C ALA A 98 1.04 -31.50 4.13
N VAL A 99 1.55 -30.38 3.60
CA VAL A 99 2.81 -30.36 2.83
C VAL A 99 4.00 -30.78 3.69
N LYS A 100 4.02 -30.37 4.96
CA LYS A 100 5.08 -30.76 5.89
C LYS A 100 5.07 -32.26 6.16
N MET A 101 3.89 -32.87 6.30
CA MET A 101 3.77 -34.32 6.49
C MET A 101 4.20 -35.09 5.24
N ASP A 102 3.81 -34.63 4.04
CA ASP A 102 4.25 -35.25 2.78
C ASP A 102 5.78 -35.21 2.63
N GLN A 103 6.41 -34.07 2.95
CA GLN A 103 7.87 -33.95 2.94
C GLN A 103 8.57 -34.83 3.96
N GLN A 104 7.94 -35.09 5.11
CA GLN A 104 8.49 -35.97 6.13
C GLN A 104 8.31 -37.45 5.76
N ALA A 105 7.23 -37.80 5.08
CA ALA A 105 6.97 -39.16 4.62
C ALA A 105 7.86 -39.58 3.43
N GLN A 106 8.40 -38.63 2.68
CA GLN A 106 9.27 -38.85 1.51
C GLN A 106 10.78 -38.86 1.86
N ARG A 107 11.13 -38.74 3.14
CA ARG A 107 12.52 -38.79 3.64
C ARG A 107 12.79 -40.11 4.33
#